data_AF-A0A359E9R9-F1
#
_entry.id   AF-A0A359E9R9-F1
#
_cell.length_a   1.000
_cell.length_b   1.000
_cell.length_c   1.000
_cell.angle_alpha   90.00
_cell.angle_beta   90.00
_cell.angle_gamma   90.00
#
_symmetry.space_group_name_H-M   'P 1'
#
loop_
_entity.id
_entity.type
_entity.pdbx_description
1 polymer ?
#
loop_
_entity_poly.entity_id
_entity_poly.type
_entity_poly.pdbx_seq_one_letter_code
_entity_poly.pdbx_strand_id
1 'polypeptide(L)'
;MNPEIHTTPAAPLGGTSPAAEVRSGTAAGTWHLEIPPGPAGRYRLAQLDDYTAKKRTHFPHTSPLTLRLRARLSAAEIPGTWGFGLWNDPFSFSLGLGGGQRRFPALPNAAWFFGASPQNYLSFRDDRPASGFSAQTFRAAHWPAPLLALGAAGFPALLWPRLARALRSGFRRLIAEESFALEVDPTQWHTYTLDWGFDGVTFGVDDQTFFSGVSPKPPLGLVIWLDNQFVAFPPSGKIAYGTLENPQPTWLKIEAFSLKSSG
;
A
#
# COMPACT_ATOMS: atom_id res chain seq x y z
N MET A 1 -7.73 -15.01 29.79
CA MET A 1 -8.54 -13.92 29.19
C MET A 1 -7.57 -12.93 28.60
N ASN A 2 -7.42 -12.95 27.29
CA ASN A 2 -6.52 -12.05 26.58
C ASN A 2 -7.21 -10.69 26.46
N PRO A 3 -6.60 -9.55 26.83
CA PRO A 3 -7.24 -8.26 26.63
C PRO A 3 -7.39 -8.04 25.13
N GLU A 4 -8.63 -7.89 24.65
CA GLU A 4 -8.87 -7.39 23.31
C GLU A 4 -8.29 -5.98 23.22
N ILE A 5 -7.08 -5.87 22.66
CA ILE A 5 -6.50 -4.58 22.31
C ILE A 5 -7.27 -4.11 21.07
N HIS A 6 -8.36 -3.38 21.29
CA HIS A 6 -9.04 -2.62 20.24
C HIS A 6 -8.17 -1.42 19.88
N THR A 7 -7.17 -1.61 19.01
CA THR A 7 -6.48 -0.48 18.39
C THR A 7 -7.38 0.10 17.31
N THR A 8 -8.27 1.01 17.70
CA THR A 8 -8.87 1.97 16.77
C THR A 8 -7.72 2.81 16.21
N PRO A 9 -7.51 2.90 14.88
CA PRO A 9 -6.51 3.81 14.32
C PRO A 9 -6.78 5.20 14.88
N ALA A 10 -5.74 5.81 15.45
CA ALA A 10 -5.83 7.16 15.97
C ALA A 10 -6.29 8.12 14.86
N ALA A 11 -6.87 9.25 15.26
CA ALA A 11 -7.20 10.37 14.37
C ALA A 11 -6.03 10.67 13.40
N PRO A 12 -6.28 11.18 12.18
CA PRO A 12 -5.28 11.29 11.12
C PRO A 12 -4.02 12.02 11.60
N LEU A 13 -2.91 11.30 11.72
CA LEU A 13 -1.60 11.85 12.08
C LEU A 13 -0.70 11.85 10.85
N GLY A 14 -0.76 12.93 10.06
CA GLY A 14 0.40 13.44 9.33
C GLY A 14 0.60 13.05 7.85
N GLY A 15 -0.34 12.35 7.20
CA GLY A 15 -0.23 11.99 5.77
C GLY A 15 -1.11 12.81 4.81
N THR A 16 -2.21 13.39 5.30
CA THR A 16 -3.25 13.96 4.44
C THR A 16 -2.83 15.28 3.78
N SER A 17 -2.98 15.37 2.47
CA SER A 17 -2.70 16.61 1.72
C SER A 17 -3.71 17.72 2.06
N PRO A 18 -3.37 19.03 1.93
CA PRO A 18 -4.16 20.16 2.48
C PRO A 18 -5.62 20.30 2.03
N ALA A 19 -6.08 19.52 1.04
CA ALA A 19 -7.46 19.52 0.55
C ALA A 19 -8.08 18.11 0.50
N ALA A 20 -7.32 17.09 0.86
CA ALA A 20 -7.85 15.76 1.08
C ALA A 20 -8.38 15.68 2.51
N GLU A 21 -9.33 14.78 2.73
CA GLU A 21 -10.05 14.70 3.98
C GLU A 21 -10.13 13.28 4.49
N VAL A 22 -10.09 13.16 5.81
CA VAL A 22 -10.31 11.92 6.53
C VAL A 22 -11.28 12.23 7.66
N ARG A 23 -12.50 11.73 7.55
CA ARG A 23 -13.58 11.99 8.51
C ARG A 23 -13.94 10.68 9.22
N SER A 24 -13.99 10.69 10.55
CA SER A 24 -14.55 9.57 11.32
C SER A 24 -16.08 9.58 11.24
N GLY A 25 -16.68 8.40 11.10
CA GLY A 25 -18.13 8.22 11.19
C GLY A 25 -18.64 8.32 12.63
N THR A 26 -19.96 8.26 12.79
CA THR A 26 -20.62 8.27 14.12
C THR A 26 -20.43 6.94 14.86
N ALA A 27 -20.30 5.83 14.14
CA ALA A 27 -19.96 4.53 14.70
C ALA A 27 -18.44 4.34 14.78
N ALA A 28 -17.98 3.71 15.87
CA ALA A 28 -16.58 3.31 16.00
C ALA A 28 -16.15 2.41 14.83
N GLY A 29 -14.90 2.54 14.39
CA GLY A 29 -14.39 1.73 13.28
C GLY A 29 -14.87 2.16 11.90
N THR A 30 -15.43 3.36 11.75
CA THR A 30 -15.95 3.90 10.48
C THR A 30 -15.19 5.17 10.06
N TRP A 31 -14.76 5.23 8.81
CA TRP A 31 -14.11 6.43 8.25
C TRP A 31 -14.48 6.65 6.77
N HIS A 32 -14.36 7.91 6.36
CA HIS A 32 -14.48 8.37 4.98
C HIS A 32 -13.18 9.09 4.61
N LEU A 33 -12.46 8.53 3.64
CA LEU A 33 -11.26 9.13 3.06
C LEU A 33 -11.65 9.71 1.70
N GLU A 34 -11.31 10.97 1.43
CA GLU A 34 -11.66 11.65 0.17
C GLU A 34 -10.50 12.49 -0.36
N ILE A 35 -10.30 12.43 -1.66
CA ILE A 35 -9.45 13.36 -2.40
C ILE A 35 -10.32 14.24 -3.32
N PRO A 36 -10.07 15.56 -3.36
CA PRO A 36 -10.87 16.49 -4.15
C PRO A 36 -10.55 16.38 -5.64
N PRO A 37 -11.40 16.93 -6.51
CA PRO A 37 -11.11 17.00 -7.92
C PRO A 37 -9.92 17.93 -8.23
N GLY A 38 -9.42 17.81 -9.45
CA GLY A 38 -8.54 18.78 -10.08
C GLY A 38 -7.46 18.12 -10.95
N PRO A 39 -6.57 18.95 -11.51
CA PRO A 39 -5.66 18.51 -12.56
C PRO A 39 -4.58 17.56 -12.05
N ALA A 40 -3.95 16.87 -12.99
CA ALA A 40 -2.66 16.22 -12.83
C ALA A 40 -1.57 17.23 -12.42
N GLY A 41 -0.44 16.73 -11.92
CA GLY A 41 0.68 17.56 -11.44
C GLY A 41 0.54 18.03 -9.98
N ARG A 42 -0.59 17.73 -9.32
CA ARG A 42 -0.78 17.98 -7.89
C ARG A 42 -1.09 16.68 -7.17
N TYR A 43 -0.26 16.36 -6.17
CA TYR A 43 -0.46 15.19 -5.34
C TYR A 43 -1.57 15.42 -4.31
N ARG A 44 -2.47 14.44 -4.20
CA ARG A 44 -3.58 14.41 -3.25
C ARG A 44 -3.56 13.05 -2.57
N LEU A 45 -3.60 13.06 -1.24
CA LEU A 45 -3.55 11.87 -0.40
C LEU A 45 -4.51 12.03 0.76
N ALA A 46 -5.42 11.07 0.91
CA ALA A 46 -6.15 10.83 2.14
C ALA A 46 -5.61 9.53 2.75
N GLN A 47 -5.17 9.58 4.02
CA GLN A 47 -4.53 8.44 4.66
C GLN A 47 -4.86 8.34 6.15
N LEU A 48 -5.10 7.11 6.59
CA LEU A 48 -5.09 6.69 7.99
C LEU A 48 -3.90 5.74 8.19
N ASP A 49 -3.08 6.03 9.19
CA ASP A 49 -1.94 5.20 9.54
C ASP A 49 -1.54 5.35 11.01
N ASP A 50 -0.72 4.42 11.49
CA ASP A 50 -0.18 4.43 12.86
C ASP A 50 1.35 4.51 12.93
N TYR A 51 1.99 4.83 11.80
CA TYR A 51 3.43 4.74 11.64
C TYR A 51 4.09 6.07 11.27
N THR A 52 3.34 7.07 10.80
CA THR A 52 3.87 8.35 10.31
C THR A 52 4.74 9.06 11.36
N ALA A 53 4.33 9.08 12.63
CA ALA A 53 5.11 9.69 13.71
C ALA A 53 6.27 8.81 14.24
N LYS A 54 6.54 7.64 13.64
CA LYS A 54 7.46 6.63 14.15
C LYS A 54 8.64 6.39 13.21
N LYS A 55 9.75 5.90 13.77
CA LYS A 55 10.85 5.31 12.97
C LYS A 55 10.40 3.93 12.50
N ARG A 56 10.89 3.47 11.33
CA ARG A 56 10.55 2.15 10.77
C ARG A 56 10.79 1.01 11.76
N THR A 57 11.84 1.08 12.57
CA THR A 57 12.15 0.09 13.61
C THR A 57 11.17 0.06 14.79
N HIS A 58 10.27 1.03 14.88
CA HIS A 58 9.27 1.18 15.95
C HIS A 58 7.84 1.10 15.40
N PHE A 59 7.66 0.62 14.17
CA PHE A 59 6.32 0.34 13.67
C PHE A 59 5.65 -0.71 14.59
N PRO A 60 4.35 -0.57 14.86
CA PRO A 60 3.73 -1.27 15.99
C PRO A 60 3.44 -2.75 15.75
N HIS A 61 3.41 -3.21 14.48
CA HIS A 61 2.83 -4.51 14.17
C HIS A 61 3.85 -5.59 13.86
N THR A 62 3.60 -6.77 14.42
CA THR A 62 4.31 -8.02 14.17
C THR A 62 3.31 -9.16 13.95
N SER A 63 3.70 -10.22 13.24
CA SER A 63 2.93 -11.47 13.20
C SER A 63 2.90 -12.13 14.59
N PRO A 64 1.80 -12.81 14.97
CA PRO A 64 0.58 -13.00 14.20
C PRO A 64 -0.45 -11.88 14.44
N LEU A 65 -1.12 -11.46 13.37
CA LEU A 65 -2.05 -10.33 13.41
C LEU A 65 -3.18 -10.50 12.39
N THR A 66 -4.39 -10.16 12.81
CA THR A 66 -5.60 -10.15 11.97
C THR A 66 -6.10 -8.73 11.78
N LEU A 67 -6.20 -8.30 10.52
CA LEU A 67 -6.90 -7.09 10.10
C LEU A 67 -8.24 -7.49 9.48
N ARG A 68 -9.31 -6.82 9.89
CA ARG A 68 -10.64 -6.97 9.29
C ARG A 68 -11.27 -5.60 9.10
N LEU A 69 -11.92 -5.39 7.96
CA LEU A 69 -12.75 -4.21 7.72
C LEU A 69 -13.77 -4.50 6.61
N ARG A 70 -14.77 -3.64 6.48
CA ARG A 70 -15.55 -3.52 5.24
C ARG A 70 -15.13 -2.26 4.51
N ALA A 71 -15.05 -2.32 3.19
CA ALA A 71 -14.70 -1.17 2.37
C ALA A 71 -15.57 -1.08 1.11
N ARG A 72 -15.73 0.15 0.61
CA ARG A 72 -16.21 0.44 -0.74
C ARG A 72 -15.66 1.76 -1.27
N LEU A 73 -15.62 1.89 -2.59
CA LEU A 73 -15.16 3.05 -3.34
C LEU A 73 -16.30 3.85 -3.97
N SER A 74 -15.97 5.08 -4.37
CA SER A 74 -16.85 5.96 -5.15
C SER A 74 -17.09 5.50 -6.59
N ALA A 75 -16.14 4.78 -7.19
CA ALA A 75 -16.20 4.30 -8.56
C ALA A 75 -15.36 3.02 -8.74
N ALA A 76 -15.67 2.22 -9.76
CA ALA A 76 -14.96 0.97 -10.06
C ALA A 76 -13.50 1.22 -10.46
N GLU A 77 -13.27 2.29 -11.22
CA GLU A 77 -11.95 2.77 -11.58
C GLU A 77 -11.77 4.18 -11.05
N ILE A 78 -10.69 4.37 -10.29
CA ILE A 78 -10.34 5.67 -9.72
C ILE A 78 -8.89 6.02 -10.09
N PRO A 79 -8.57 7.32 -10.28
CA PRO A 79 -7.20 7.73 -10.55
C PRO A 79 -6.29 7.40 -9.37
N GLY A 80 -5.06 6.97 -9.67
CA GLY A 80 -4.00 6.76 -8.69
C GLY A 80 -4.05 5.39 -8.05
N THR A 81 -3.90 5.34 -6.73
CA THR A 81 -3.92 4.12 -5.94
C THR A 81 -4.78 4.24 -4.69
N TRP A 82 -5.26 3.10 -4.22
CA TRP A 82 -5.99 2.99 -2.97
C TRP A 82 -5.75 1.62 -2.37
N GLY A 83 -6.04 1.48 -1.08
CA GLY A 83 -5.95 0.19 -0.44
C GLY A 83 -5.88 0.26 1.06
N PHE A 84 -5.60 -0.89 1.65
CA PHE A 84 -5.41 -1.05 3.07
C PHE A 84 -4.61 -2.31 3.41
N GLY A 85 -3.83 -2.24 4.47
CA GLY A 85 -3.04 -3.36 4.95
C GLY A 85 -1.89 -2.94 5.82
N LEU A 86 -0.83 -3.75 5.79
CA LEU A 86 0.37 -3.59 6.59
C LEU A 86 1.56 -3.39 5.67
N TRP A 87 2.42 -2.44 5.97
CA TRP A 87 3.64 -2.21 5.20
C TRP A 87 4.77 -1.58 6.01
N ASN A 88 5.98 -1.63 5.46
CA ASN A 88 7.15 -1.01 6.07
C ASN A 88 7.44 0.41 5.53
N ASP A 89 6.53 1.01 4.74
CA ASP A 89 6.71 2.32 4.09
C ASP A 89 8.10 2.43 3.41
N PRO A 90 8.36 1.65 2.35
CA PRO A 90 9.72 1.48 1.81
C PRO A 90 10.21 2.71 1.02
N PHE A 91 9.29 3.58 0.59
CA PHE A 91 9.59 4.70 -0.28
C PHE A 91 10.01 5.95 0.53
N SER A 92 11.08 6.59 0.08
CA SER A 92 11.58 7.84 0.65
C SER A 92 11.34 9.00 -0.31
N PHE A 93 11.19 10.22 0.24
CA PHE A 93 11.04 11.49 -0.50
C PHE A 93 12.05 11.68 -1.66
N SER A 94 13.23 11.04 -1.60
CA SER A 94 14.26 11.09 -2.66
C SER A 94 13.84 10.52 -4.02
N LEU A 95 12.69 9.83 -4.10
CA LEU A 95 12.16 9.28 -5.35
C LEU A 95 11.16 10.21 -6.06
N GLY A 96 10.90 11.42 -5.54
CA GLY A 96 9.92 12.35 -6.13
C GLY A 96 8.47 11.87 -6.04
N LEU A 97 8.22 10.83 -5.24
CA LEU A 97 6.90 10.31 -4.90
C LEU A 97 6.34 11.15 -3.74
N GLY A 98 5.11 11.64 -3.88
CA GLY A 98 4.43 12.40 -2.83
C GLY A 98 4.06 11.50 -1.63
N GLY A 99 3.82 12.11 -0.46
CA GLY A 99 3.27 11.41 0.71
C GLY A 99 4.27 10.64 1.59
N GLY A 100 5.47 10.33 1.09
CA GLY A 100 6.52 9.68 1.87
C GLY A 100 7.15 10.59 2.93
N GLN A 101 7.35 10.07 4.14
CA GLN A 101 8.11 10.77 5.18
C GLN A 101 9.61 10.85 4.81
N ARG A 102 10.36 11.76 5.44
CA ARG A 102 11.83 11.84 5.31
C ARG A 102 12.51 10.63 5.98
N ARG A 103 12.39 9.46 5.36
CA ARG A 103 13.00 8.20 5.80
C ARG A 103 14.06 7.76 4.80
N PHE A 104 15.01 6.93 5.23
CA PHE A 104 15.89 6.24 4.30
C PHE A 104 15.10 5.17 3.52
N PRO A 105 15.47 4.90 2.25
CA PRO A 105 14.84 3.86 1.44
C PRO A 105 15.01 2.48 2.11
N ALA A 106 14.02 1.63 1.93
CA ALA A 106 14.05 0.22 2.32
C ALA A 106 13.54 -0.65 1.17
N LEU A 107 13.82 -1.96 1.21
CA LEU A 107 13.13 -2.91 0.35
C LEU A 107 11.73 -3.20 0.91
N PRO A 108 10.73 -3.47 0.05
CA PRO A 108 9.34 -3.58 0.47
C PRO A 108 9.10 -4.84 1.32
N ASN A 109 8.43 -4.65 2.44
CA ASN A 109 7.71 -5.69 3.15
C ASN A 109 6.28 -5.20 3.35
N ALA A 110 5.32 -5.94 2.82
CA ALA A 110 3.92 -5.54 2.87
C ALA A 110 2.98 -6.75 2.72
N ALA A 111 1.78 -6.61 3.27
CA ALA A 111 0.63 -7.46 3.00
C ALA A 111 -0.60 -6.55 2.96
N TRP A 112 -1.29 -6.47 1.82
CA TRP A 112 -2.36 -5.50 1.63
C TRP A 112 -3.36 -5.90 0.54
N PHE A 113 -4.51 -5.24 0.57
CA PHE A 113 -5.38 -5.08 -0.58
C PHE A 113 -4.99 -3.80 -1.29
N PHE A 114 -4.66 -3.89 -2.58
CA PHE A 114 -4.08 -2.82 -3.36
C PHE A 114 -4.84 -2.67 -4.68
N GLY A 115 -5.44 -1.50 -4.86
CA GLY A 115 -6.07 -1.10 -6.11
C GLY A 115 -5.24 -0.04 -6.83
N ALA A 116 -4.93 -0.31 -8.09
CA ALA A 116 -4.13 0.56 -8.93
C ALA A 116 -4.85 0.88 -10.24
N SER A 117 -4.90 2.17 -10.59
CA SER A 117 -5.33 2.62 -11.91
C SER A 117 -4.51 1.98 -13.05
N PRO A 118 -5.04 1.90 -14.29
CA PRO A 118 -4.36 1.24 -15.43
C PRO A 118 -2.97 1.79 -15.77
N GLN A 119 -2.68 3.03 -15.38
CA GLN A 119 -1.38 3.67 -15.58
C GLN A 119 -0.30 3.14 -14.63
N ASN A 120 -0.68 2.47 -13.54
CA ASN A 120 0.25 1.83 -12.64
C ASN A 120 0.80 0.54 -13.23
N TYR A 121 2.04 0.23 -12.88
CA TYR A 121 2.65 -1.07 -13.10
C TYR A 121 3.56 -1.37 -11.92
N LEU A 122 2.99 -1.99 -10.89
CA LEU A 122 3.61 -2.23 -9.58
C LEU A 122 3.80 -3.73 -9.29
N SER A 123 4.24 -4.49 -10.29
CA SER A 123 4.75 -5.85 -10.08
C SER A 123 6.18 -5.94 -10.60
N PHE A 124 7.09 -6.61 -9.89
CA PHE A 124 8.42 -6.92 -10.42
C PHE A 124 8.41 -8.12 -11.34
N ARG A 125 7.30 -8.86 -11.34
CA ARG A 125 7.08 -10.06 -12.13
C ARG A 125 6.20 -9.75 -13.34
N ASP A 126 6.25 -10.64 -14.32
CA ASP A 126 5.50 -10.47 -15.57
C ASP A 126 4.29 -11.42 -15.61
N ASP A 127 4.25 -12.39 -14.69
CA ASP A 127 3.19 -13.38 -14.48
C ASP A 127 2.13 -12.94 -13.45
N ARG A 128 2.19 -11.70 -12.95
CA ARG A 128 1.35 -11.22 -11.83
C ARG A 128 0.56 -9.97 -12.21
N PRO A 129 -0.59 -9.71 -11.55
CA PRO A 129 -1.34 -8.48 -11.74
C PRO A 129 -0.46 -7.26 -11.40
N ALA A 130 -0.25 -6.37 -12.38
CA ALA A 130 0.55 -5.17 -12.22
C ALA A 130 -0.29 -3.90 -11.96
N SER A 131 -1.59 -3.98 -12.23
CA SER A 131 -2.62 -2.96 -12.02
C SER A 131 -3.97 -3.63 -11.75
N GLY A 132 -5.01 -2.84 -11.48
CA GLY A 132 -6.32 -3.33 -11.04
C GLY A 132 -6.35 -3.56 -9.54
N PHE A 133 -7.35 -4.32 -9.07
CA PHE A 133 -7.54 -4.62 -7.67
C PHE A 133 -6.98 -6.01 -7.32
N SER A 134 -6.12 -6.07 -6.30
CA SER A 134 -5.42 -7.31 -5.95
C SER A 134 -5.09 -7.39 -4.46
N ALA A 135 -5.01 -8.62 -3.95
CA ALA A 135 -4.36 -8.91 -2.67
C ALA A 135 -2.89 -9.19 -2.96
N GLN A 136 -1.96 -8.50 -2.29
CA GLN A 136 -0.52 -8.62 -2.56
C GLN A 136 0.28 -8.78 -1.28
N THR A 137 1.35 -9.57 -1.38
CA THR A 137 2.33 -9.76 -0.32
C THR A 137 3.74 -9.63 -0.86
N PHE A 138 4.57 -8.85 -0.18
CA PHE A 138 5.97 -8.64 -0.47
C PHE A 138 6.82 -9.01 0.74
N ARG A 139 7.90 -9.76 0.51
CA ARG A 139 8.93 -10.04 1.50
C ARG A 139 10.31 -9.77 0.92
N ALA A 140 11.04 -8.88 1.57
CA ALA A 140 12.44 -8.62 1.26
C ALA A 140 13.29 -8.65 2.52
N ALA A 141 14.56 -9.01 2.37
CA ALA A 141 15.52 -8.91 3.47
C ALA A 141 15.73 -7.44 3.88
N HIS A 142 16.06 -7.20 5.15
CA HIS A 142 16.50 -5.89 5.60
C HIS A 142 17.90 -5.62 5.06
N TRP A 143 18.00 -4.66 4.13
CA TRP A 143 19.28 -4.21 3.61
C TRP A 143 19.74 -2.95 4.35
N PRO A 144 21.06 -2.77 4.56
CA PRO A 144 21.59 -1.55 5.15
C PRO A 144 21.16 -0.32 4.34
N ALA A 145 20.49 0.61 5.01
CA ALA A 145 19.97 1.84 4.41
C ALA A 145 21.03 2.63 3.60
N PRO A 146 22.30 2.76 4.03
CA PRO A 146 23.32 3.44 3.23
C PRO A 146 23.60 2.76 1.88
N LEU A 147 23.55 1.43 1.82
CA LEU A 147 23.74 0.70 0.55
C LEU A 147 22.58 0.95 -0.41
N LEU A 148 21.35 0.99 0.12
CA LEU A 148 20.17 1.35 -0.67
C LEU A 148 20.20 2.81 -1.12
N ALA A 149 20.70 3.72 -0.29
CA ALA A 149 20.89 5.12 -0.64
C ALA A 149 21.93 5.31 -1.76
N LEU A 150 23.03 4.54 -1.74
CA LEU A 150 23.99 4.49 -2.86
C LEU A 150 23.34 3.92 -4.13
N GLY A 151 22.54 2.87 -4.01
CA GLY A 151 21.74 2.36 -5.13
C GLY A 151 20.78 3.41 -5.71
N ALA A 152 20.15 4.20 -4.84
CA ALA A 152 19.30 5.32 -5.24
C ALA A 152 20.07 6.45 -5.93
N ALA A 153 21.35 6.67 -5.64
CA ALA A 153 22.18 7.59 -6.41
C ALA A 153 22.40 7.12 -7.87
N GLY A 154 22.29 5.80 -8.11
CA GLY A 154 22.28 5.20 -9.45
C GLY A 154 20.96 5.37 -10.21
N PHE A 155 19.94 6.03 -9.62
CA PHE A 155 18.63 6.21 -10.25
C PHE A 155 18.65 6.86 -11.65
N PRO A 156 19.54 7.81 -11.99
CA PRO A 156 19.64 8.32 -13.36
C PRO A 156 19.96 7.23 -14.40
N ALA A 157 20.60 6.12 -14.00
CA ALA A 157 20.85 4.98 -14.88
C ALA A 157 19.54 4.29 -15.34
N LEU A 158 18.43 4.49 -14.62
CA LEU A 158 17.10 4.01 -15.02
C LEU A 158 16.54 4.74 -16.25
N LEU A 159 17.14 5.87 -16.65
CA LEU A 159 16.85 6.50 -17.95
C LEU A 159 17.27 5.61 -19.12
N TRP A 160 18.18 4.66 -18.92
CA TRP A 160 18.54 3.65 -19.91
C TRP A 160 17.70 2.36 -19.75
N PRO A 161 16.84 2.01 -20.72
CA PRO A 161 15.93 0.86 -20.59
C PRO A 161 16.62 -0.49 -20.38
N ARG A 162 17.88 -0.65 -20.84
CA ARG A 162 18.66 -1.87 -20.63
C ARG A 162 19.05 -2.04 -19.16
N LEU A 163 19.52 -0.96 -18.52
CA LEU A 163 19.90 -0.96 -17.11
C LEU A 163 18.67 -1.09 -16.23
N ALA A 164 17.58 -0.39 -16.57
CA ALA A 164 16.30 -0.54 -15.88
C ALA A 164 15.78 -1.99 -15.91
N ARG A 165 15.84 -2.67 -17.06
CA ARG A 165 15.48 -4.10 -17.14
C ARG A 165 16.38 -5.01 -16.31
N ALA A 166 17.69 -4.77 -16.32
CA ALA A 166 18.63 -5.55 -15.50
C ALA A 166 18.35 -5.36 -14.00
N LEU A 167 18.09 -4.12 -13.57
CA LEU A 167 17.72 -3.80 -12.18
C LEU A 167 16.38 -4.43 -11.79
N ARG A 168 15.36 -4.36 -12.65
CA ARG A 168 14.07 -5.06 -12.45
C ARG A 168 14.29 -6.56 -12.23
N SER A 169 15.12 -7.19 -13.05
CA SER A 169 15.49 -8.60 -12.88
C SER A 169 16.23 -8.88 -11.59
N GLY A 170 17.04 -7.94 -11.10
CA GLY A 170 17.70 -8.03 -9.80
C GLY A 170 16.69 -7.98 -8.65
N PHE A 171 15.74 -7.04 -8.69
CA PHE A 171 14.68 -6.92 -7.69
C PHE A 171 13.83 -8.19 -7.58
N ARG A 172 13.52 -8.86 -8.70
CA ARG A 172 12.82 -10.17 -8.70
C ARG A 172 13.50 -11.25 -7.87
N ARG A 173 14.82 -11.17 -7.68
CA ARG A 173 15.60 -12.14 -6.88
C ARG A 173 15.67 -11.74 -5.40
N LEU A 174 15.52 -10.45 -5.10
CA LEU A 174 15.65 -9.89 -3.75
C LEU A 174 14.29 -9.79 -3.04
N ILE A 175 13.21 -9.72 -3.81
CA ILE A 175 11.85 -9.47 -3.33
C ILE A 175 11.01 -10.69 -3.71
N ALA A 176 10.57 -11.44 -2.70
CA ALA A 176 9.52 -12.43 -2.89
C ALA A 176 8.19 -11.68 -2.98
N GLU A 177 7.39 -12.02 -3.99
CA GLU A 177 6.14 -11.36 -4.33
C GLU A 177 5.09 -12.43 -4.62
N GLU A 178 3.96 -12.34 -3.92
CA GLU A 178 2.72 -13.04 -4.26
C GLU A 178 1.56 -12.08 -4.41
N SER A 179 0.69 -12.33 -5.40
CA SER A 179 -0.39 -11.41 -5.75
C SER A 179 -1.53 -12.17 -6.41
N PHE A 180 -2.76 -11.85 -6.01
CA PHE A 180 -3.99 -12.46 -6.49
C PHE A 180 -4.91 -11.34 -6.99
N ALA A 181 -5.32 -11.41 -8.26
CA ALA A 181 -6.32 -10.50 -8.79
C ALA A 181 -7.67 -10.76 -8.10
N LEU A 182 -8.37 -9.68 -7.78
CA LEU A 182 -9.68 -9.75 -7.14
C LEU A 182 -10.73 -9.29 -8.15
N GLU A 183 -11.64 -10.19 -8.50
CA GLU A 183 -12.73 -9.94 -9.44
C GLU A 183 -14.01 -9.59 -8.68
N VAL A 184 -13.98 -8.48 -7.93
CA VAL A 184 -15.13 -7.94 -7.19
C VAL A 184 -15.37 -6.49 -7.60
N ASP A 185 -16.62 -6.02 -7.50
CA ASP A 185 -16.96 -4.63 -7.76
C ASP A 185 -16.63 -3.78 -6.52
N PRO A 186 -15.55 -2.97 -6.53
CA PRO A 186 -15.13 -2.25 -5.34
C PRO A 186 -16.10 -1.13 -4.94
N THR A 187 -17.12 -0.83 -5.75
CA THR A 187 -18.19 0.13 -5.38
C THR A 187 -19.20 -0.46 -4.41
N GLN A 188 -19.26 -1.79 -4.30
CA GLN A 188 -20.08 -2.49 -3.33
C GLN A 188 -19.34 -2.67 -2.01
N TRP A 189 -20.11 -2.83 -0.93
CA TRP A 189 -19.54 -3.15 0.37
C TRP A 189 -19.10 -4.60 0.42
N HIS A 190 -17.79 -4.80 0.50
CA HIS A 190 -17.17 -6.12 0.67
C HIS A 190 -16.53 -6.22 2.05
N THR A 191 -16.50 -7.43 2.62
CA THR A 191 -15.77 -7.74 3.86
C THR A 191 -14.38 -8.25 3.52
N TYR A 192 -13.36 -7.60 4.06
CA TYR A 192 -11.97 -7.95 3.84
C TYR A 192 -11.35 -8.46 5.13
N THR A 193 -10.61 -9.56 5.04
CA THR A 193 -9.76 -10.08 6.11
C THR A 193 -8.34 -10.27 5.63
N LEU A 194 -7.39 -10.00 6.50
CA LEU A 194 -5.96 -10.25 6.29
C LEU A 194 -5.43 -10.86 7.59
N ASP A 195 -5.13 -12.15 7.53
CA ASP A 195 -4.52 -12.90 8.62
C ASP A 195 -3.04 -13.07 8.31
N TRP A 196 -2.21 -12.25 8.95
CA TRP A 196 -0.76 -12.32 8.87
C TRP A 196 -0.25 -13.34 9.88
N GLY A 197 0.18 -14.49 9.38
CA GLY A 197 0.82 -15.54 10.16
C GLY A 197 2.34 -15.60 9.97
N PHE A 198 2.98 -16.51 10.69
CA PHE A 198 4.43 -16.70 10.63
C PHE A 198 4.90 -17.20 9.26
N ASP A 199 4.16 -18.13 8.66
CA ASP A 199 4.55 -18.81 7.43
C ASP A 199 3.88 -18.24 6.17
N GLY A 200 2.90 -17.36 6.31
CA GLY A 200 2.16 -16.81 5.19
C GLY A 200 1.13 -15.77 5.58
N VAL A 201 0.36 -15.35 4.59
CA VAL A 201 -0.76 -14.42 4.77
C VAL A 201 -2.00 -15.01 4.10
N THR A 202 -3.10 -15.06 4.84
CA THR A 202 -4.40 -15.42 4.28
C THR A 202 -5.23 -14.16 4.06
N PHE A 203 -5.66 -13.94 2.82
CA PHE A 203 -6.57 -12.86 2.45
C PHE A 203 -7.97 -13.43 2.26
N GLY A 204 -8.97 -12.77 2.84
CA GLY A 204 -10.38 -13.05 2.59
C GLY A 204 -11.09 -11.86 1.97
N VAL A 205 -11.97 -12.13 0.99
CA VAL A 205 -12.91 -11.16 0.42
C VAL A 205 -14.27 -11.84 0.35
N ASP A 206 -15.18 -11.43 1.23
CA ASP A 206 -16.45 -12.12 1.48
C ASP A 206 -16.24 -13.63 1.72
N ASP A 207 -16.66 -14.47 0.78
CA ASP A 207 -16.57 -15.93 0.86
C ASP A 207 -15.32 -16.49 0.14
N GLN A 208 -14.51 -15.64 -0.50
CA GLN A 208 -13.30 -16.03 -1.20
C GLN A 208 -12.09 -15.93 -0.29
N THR A 209 -11.17 -16.90 -0.39
CA THR A 209 -9.92 -16.94 0.39
C THR A 209 -8.73 -17.20 -0.52
N PHE A 210 -7.64 -16.46 -0.31
CA PHE A 210 -6.39 -16.57 -1.03
C PHE A 210 -5.23 -16.71 -0.04
N PHE A 211 -4.40 -17.73 -0.22
CA PHE A 211 -3.25 -17.96 0.65
C PHE A 211 -1.95 -17.59 -0.07
N SER A 212 -1.19 -16.67 0.54
CA SER A 212 0.18 -16.34 0.16
C SER A 212 1.16 -17.13 1.02
N GLY A 213 2.03 -17.93 0.39
CA GLY A 213 3.17 -18.59 1.06
C GLY A 213 4.33 -17.64 1.36
N VAL A 214 4.19 -16.37 0.97
CA VAL A 214 5.09 -15.28 1.37
C VAL A 214 4.51 -14.61 2.62
N SER A 215 5.35 -14.42 3.64
CA SER A 215 5.03 -13.62 4.84
C SER A 215 5.99 -12.43 4.97
N PRO A 216 5.52 -11.19 5.11
CA PRO A 216 6.39 -10.02 5.21
C PRO A 216 7.20 -10.02 6.51
N LYS A 217 8.35 -9.35 6.54
CA LYS A 217 9.16 -9.21 7.76
C LYS A 217 8.66 -8.05 8.63
N PRO A 218 8.52 -8.26 9.95
CA PRO A 218 8.22 -7.17 10.89
C PRO A 218 9.41 -6.22 11.10
N PRO A 219 9.19 -5.04 11.68
CA PRO A 219 7.90 -4.48 12.06
C PRO A 219 7.18 -3.76 10.90
N LEU A 220 5.85 -3.79 10.90
CA LEU A 220 4.99 -3.14 9.89
C LEU A 220 4.07 -2.11 10.54
N GLY A 221 3.66 -1.11 9.75
CA GLY A 221 2.65 -0.11 10.10
C GLY A 221 1.35 -0.39 9.36
N LEU A 222 0.22 -0.03 9.98
CA LEU A 222 -1.08 -0.04 9.32
C LEU A 222 -1.15 1.14 8.36
N VAL A 223 -1.68 0.92 7.17
CA VAL A 223 -2.01 1.98 6.22
C VAL A 223 -3.37 1.71 5.58
N ILE A 224 -4.19 2.75 5.48
CA ILE A 224 -5.42 2.80 4.69
C ILE A 224 -5.35 4.11 3.92
N TRP A 225 -5.39 4.06 2.59
CA TRP A 225 -5.11 5.24 1.80
C TRP A 225 -5.92 5.32 0.51
N LEU A 226 -5.94 6.53 -0.02
CA LEU A 226 -6.45 6.91 -1.32
C LEU A 226 -5.61 8.08 -1.84
N ASP A 227 -5.01 7.92 -3.01
CA ASP A 227 -4.23 8.96 -3.67
C ASP A 227 -4.46 9.01 -5.18
N ASN A 228 -3.96 10.09 -5.81
CA ASN A 228 -3.99 10.24 -7.27
C ASN A 228 -2.64 9.96 -7.92
N GLN A 229 -1.74 9.20 -7.29
CA GLN A 229 -0.39 8.99 -7.78
C GLN A 229 -0.27 7.66 -8.51
N PHE A 230 0.62 7.59 -9.51
CA PHE A 230 0.95 6.34 -10.18
C PHE A 230 2.46 6.15 -10.31
N VAL A 231 2.86 4.89 -10.34
CA VAL A 231 4.21 4.44 -10.70
C VAL A 231 4.08 3.24 -11.62
N ALA A 232 4.79 3.30 -12.75
CA ALA A 232 4.85 2.24 -13.73
C ALA A 232 6.29 1.81 -13.95
N PHE A 233 6.59 0.54 -13.70
CA PHE A 233 7.86 -0.08 -14.06
C PHE A 233 7.65 -1.30 -14.97
N PRO A 234 7.13 -1.13 -16.20
CA PRO A 234 6.83 -2.24 -17.09
C PRO A 234 8.08 -3.03 -17.54
N PRO A 235 7.92 -4.25 -18.10
CA PRO A 235 9.03 -5.10 -18.57
C PRO A 235 9.89 -4.46 -19.65
N SER A 236 9.35 -3.45 -20.36
CA SER A 236 10.09 -2.65 -21.33
C SER A 236 11.25 -1.85 -20.70
N GLY A 237 11.22 -1.63 -19.39
CA GLY A 237 12.18 -0.80 -18.65
C GLY A 237 11.90 0.70 -18.75
N LYS A 238 10.82 1.12 -19.42
CA LYS A 238 10.39 2.52 -19.47
C LYS A 238 9.62 2.88 -18.21
N ILE A 239 10.32 3.44 -17.23
CA ILE A 239 9.69 3.88 -15.98
C ILE A 239 8.89 5.15 -16.23
N ALA A 240 7.67 5.19 -15.69
CA ALA A 240 6.85 6.39 -15.64
C ALA A 240 6.34 6.56 -14.20
N TYR A 241 6.19 7.80 -13.77
CA TYR A 241 5.58 8.12 -12.48
C TYR A 241 4.99 9.53 -12.56
N GLY A 242 4.02 9.81 -11.71
CA GLY A 242 3.40 11.13 -11.67
C GLY A 242 2.08 11.10 -10.93
N THR A 243 1.31 12.16 -11.11
CA THR A 243 -0.04 12.29 -10.55
C THR A 243 -1.04 12.37 -11.68
N LEU A 244 -2.17 11.71 -11.50
CA LEU A 244 -3.27 11.70 -12.44
C LEU A 244 -4.27 12.81 -12.13
N GLU A 245 -4.99 13.22 -13.16
CA GLU A 245 -6.16 14.07 -13.01
C GLU A 245 -7.24 13.34 -12.23
N ASN A 246 -7.90 14.06 -11.33
CA ASN A 246 -9.06 13.57 -10.60
C ASN A 246 -10.28 14.40 -11.02
N PRO A 247 -11.09 13.97 -12.00
CA PRO A 247 -12.14 14.82 -12.58
C PRO A 247 -13.30 15.09 -11.60
N GLN A 248 -13.53 14.18 -10.66
CA GLN A 248 -14.56 14.25 -9.63
C GLN A 248 -13.96 13.94 -8.26
N PRO A 249 -14.60 14.33 -7.14
CA PRO A 249 -14.20 13.83 -5.83
C PRO A 249 -14.18 12.30 -5.82
N THR A 250 -13.10 11.72 -5.32
CA THR A 250 -12.94 10.27 -5.20
C THR A 250 -12.85 9.93 -3.72
N TRP A 251 -13.55 8.89 -3.30
CA TRP A 251 -13.58 8.51 -1.89
C TRP A 251 -13.51 7.00 -1.65
N LEU A 252 -13.00 6.64 -0.48
CA LEU A 252 -12.95 5.32 0.12
C LEU A 252 -13.68 5.36 1.46
N LYS A 253 -14.70 4.54 1.62
CA LYS A 253 -15.40 4.36 2.90
C LYS A 253 -15.01 3.05 3.53
N ILE A 254 -14.78 3.08 4.82
CA ILE A 254 -14.50 1.89 5.63
C ILE A 254 -15.45 1.84 6.83
N GLU A 255 -15.84 0.65 7.22
CA GLU A 255 -16.60 0.38 8.44
C GLU A 255 -16.19 -0.96 9.06
N ALA A 256 -16.67 -1.23 10.28
CA ALA A 256 -16.41 -2.48 11.00
C ALA A 256 -14.90 -2.84 11.08
N PHE A 257 -14.04 -1.82 11.16
CA PHE A 257 -12.61 -2.01 11.28
C PHE A 257 -12.24 -2.69 12.60
N SER A 258 -11.34 -3.65 12.52
CA SER A 258 -10.72 -4.30 13.66
C SER A 258 -9.29 -4.70 13.31
N LEU A 259 -8.38 -4.50 14.25
CA LEU A 259 -7.01 -4.96 14.18
C LEU A 259 -6.70 -5.68 15.49
N LYS A 260 -6.35 -6.96 15.40
CA LYS A 260 -6.10 -7.79 16.57
C LYS A 260 -4.75 -8.47 16.44
N SER A 261 -3.86 -8.23 17.40
CA SER A 261 -2.67 -9.06 17.57
C SER A 261 -3.07 -10.37 18.24
N SER A 262 -2.63 -11.49 17.70
CA SER A 262 -2.81 -12.80 18.34
C SER A 262 -1.63 -13.06 19.28
N GLY A 263 -1.54 -12.25 20.33
CA GLY A 263 -0.53 -12.37 21.40
C GLY A 263 -0.92 -13.37 22.47
#